data_AF-R7B2W9-F1
#
_entry.id   AF-R7B2W9-F1
#
_cell.length_a   1.000
_cell.length_b   1.000
_cell.length_c   1.000
_cell.angle_alpha   90.00
_cell.angle_beta   90.00
_cell.angle_gamma   90.00
#
_symmetry.space_group_name_H-M   'P 1'
#
loop_
_entity.id
_entity.type
_entity.pdbx_description
1 polymer ?
#
loop_
_entity_poly.entity_id
_entity_poly.type
_entity_poly.pdbx_seq_one_letter_code
_entity_poly.pdbx_strand_id
1 'polypeptide(L)'
;MNEADKLIIKQLLDYCHAVEQRIADYGIDENKFINDSALFDMLLMPVFQIGELSGALSAEYTESHRDIPWPAIRGFRNIIAHDYGVVDPLWAWNTIQFDIPKLQEFLEKELSA
;
A
#
# COMPACT_ATOMS: atom_id res chain seq x y z
N MET A 1 -4.62 4.67 -20.08
CA MET A 1 -4.96 5.24 -18.75
C MET A 1 -5.45 6.66 -18.94
N ASN A 2 -6.55 7.06 -18.30
CA ASN A 2 -7.04 8.45 -18.35
C ASN A 2 -6.26 9.35 -17.37
N GLU A 3 -6.43 10.67 -17.46
CA GLU A 3 -5.67 11.62 -16.62
C GLU A 3 -5.95 11.49 -15.12
N ALA A 4 -7.18 11.11 -14.74
CA ALA A 4 -7.54 10.92 -13.32
C ALA A 4 -6.83 9.69 -12.74
N ASP A 5 -6.86 8.56 -13.44
CA ASP A 5 -6.13 7.35 -13.06
C ASP A 5 -4.62 7.61 -12.99
N LYS A 6 -4.07 8.38 -13.95
CA LYS A 6 -2.64 8.73 -13.94
C LYS A 6 -2.24 9.51 -12.69
N LEU A 7 -3.10 10.40 -12.19
CA LEU A 7 -2.86 11.12 -10.94
C LEU A 7 -2.91 10.17 -9.74
N ILE A 8 -3.91 9.28 -9.69
CA ILE A 8 -4.05 8.28 -8.63
C ILE A 8 -2.84 7.35 -8.58
N ILE A 9 -2.36 6.87 -9.73
CA ILE A 9 -1.18 6.00 -9.84
C ILE A 9 0.08 6.69 -9.32
N LYS A 10 0.28 7.97 -9.63
CA LYS A 10 1.38 8.75 -9.04
C LYS A 10 1.30 8.83 -7.51
N GLN A 11 0.11 9.12 -6.99
CA GLN A 11 -0.10 9.18 -5.54
C GLN A 11 0.10 7.82 -4.86
N LEU A 12 -0.36 6.74 -5.49
CA LEU A 12 -0.10 5.37 -5.02
C LEU A 12 1.41 5.09 -4.93
N LEU A 13 2.15 5.48 -5.97
CA LEU A 13 3.60 5.32 -6.00
C LEU A 13 4.28 6.13 -4.90
N ASP A 14 3.89 7.40 -4.72
CA ASP A 14 4.40 8.26 -3.64
C ASP A 14 4.20 7.62 -2.25
N TYR A 15 3.05 6.96 -2.01
CA TYR A 15 2.81 6.26 -0.76
C TYR A 15 3.63 4.97 -0.62
N CYS A 16 3.92 4.26 -1.71
CA CYS A 16 4.83 3.12 -1.68
C CYS A 16 6.24 3.56 -1.28
N HIS A 17 6.76 4.62 -1.92
CA HIS A 17 8.05 5.22 -1.55
C HIS A 17 8.05 5.75 -0.11
N ALA A 18 6.93 6.30 0.37
CA ALA A 18 6.83 6.75 1.76
C ALA A 18 6.94 5.60 2.77
N VAL A 19 6.42 4.40 2.46
CA VAL A 19 6.60 3.20 3.30
C VAL A 19 8.08 2.83 3.35
N GLU A 20 8.71 2.70 2.19
CA GLU A 20 10.14 2.34 2.06
C GLU A 20 11.03 3.33 2.80
N GLN A 21 10.82 4.63 2.59
CA GLN A 21 11.59 5.69 3.23
C GLN A 21 11.45 5.67 4.76
N ARG A 22 10.24 5.46 5.29
CA ARG A 22 10.01 5.37 6.74
C ARG A 22 10.73 4.17 7.36
N ILE A 23 10.76 3.03 6.68
CA ILE A 23 11.50 1.87 7.15
C ILE A 23 13.00 2.21 7.25
N ALA A 24 13.55 2.87 6.22
CA ALA A 24 14.96 3.26 6.19
C ALA A 24 15.30 4.31 7.26
N ASP A 25 14.52 5.40 7.35
CA ASP A 25 14.80 6.54 8.23
C ASP A 25 14.78 6.17 9.71
N TYR A 26 13.88 5.27 10.10
CA TYR A 26 13.71 4.83 11.48
C TYR A 26 14.39 3.47 11.77
N GLY A 27 15.02 2.87 10.76
CA GLY A 27 15.66 1.55 10.86
C GLY A 27 14.70 0.49 11.39
N ILE A 28 13.50 0.42 10.82
CA ILE A 28 12.41 -0.45 11.29
C ILE A 28 12.67 -1.87 10.80
N ASP A 29 12.75 -2.80 11.75
CA ASP A 29 12.74 -4.23 11.47
C ASP A 29 11.41 -4.84 11.97
N GLU A 30 11.19 -6.12 11.66
CA GLU A 30 9.99 -6.85 12.07
C GLU A 30 9.72 -6.74 13.57
N ASN A 31 10.77 -6.91 14.38
CA ASN A 31 10.63 -6.91 15.83
C ASN A 31 10.23 -5.53 16.37
N LYS A 32 10.82 -4.45 15.84
CA LYS A 32 10.41 -3.08 16.18
C LYS A 32 8.98 -2.81 15.75
N PHE A 33 8.61 -3.21 14.54
CA PHE A 33 7.26 -3.01 14.01
C PHE A 33 6.19 -3.71 14.85
N ILE A 34 6.43 -4.98 15.25
CA ILE A 34 5.49 -5.77 16.04
C ILE A 34 5.36 -5.24 17.47
N ASN A 35 6.43 -4.73 18.07
CA ASN A 35 6.46 -4.37 19.49
C ASN A 35 6.30 -2.86 19.77
N ASP A 36 6.32 -2.01 18.76
CA ASP A 36 6.17 -0.56 18.90
C ASP A 36 4.91 -0.09 18.15
N SER A 37 3.86 0.24 18.92
CA SER A 37 2.59 0.70 18.36
C SER A 37 2.73 1.98 17.54
N ALA A 38 3.69 2.86 17.87
CA ALA A 38 3.88 4.09 17.10
C ALA A 38 4.46 3.79 15.72
N LEU A 39 5.40 2.83 15.62
CA LEU A 39 5.94 2.38 14.34
C LEU A 39 4.89 1.60 13.53
N PHE A 40 4.08 0.80 14.22
CA PHE A 40 2.95 0.10 13.62
C PHE A 40 1.96 1.07 12.96
N ASP A 41 1.44 2.03 13.72
CA ASP A 41 0.53 3.06 13.24
C ASP A 41 1.17 3.87 12.09
N MET A 42 2.45 4.22 12.23
CA MET A 42 3.18 5.00 11.23
C MET A 42 3.29 4.30 9.88
N LEU A 43 3.50 2.98 9.82
CA LEU A 43 3.55 2.28 8.53
C LEU A 43 2.17 1.86 8.03
N LEU A 44 1.17 1.68 8.90
CA LEU A 44 -0.19 1.35 8.44
C LEU A 44 -0.90 2.52 7.76
N MET A 45 -0.64 3.76 8.15
CA MET A 45 -1.29 4.91 7.52
C MET A 45 -1.04 5.03 6.00
N PRO A 46 0.18 4.94 5.46
CA PRO A 46 0.39 4.96 4.02
C PRO A 46 -0.19 3.72 3.33
N VAL A 47 -0.16 2.54 3.96
CA VAL A 47 -0.81 1.33 3.44
C VAL A 47 -2.32 1.50 3.33
N PHE A 48 -2.95 2.15 4.32
CA PHE A 48 -4.36 2.53 4.26
C PHE A 48 -4.66 3.44 3.06
N GLN A 49 -3.82 4.47 2.84
CA GLN A 49 -3.98 5.38 1.70
C GLN A 49 -3.82 4.67 0.35
N ILE A 50 -2.90 3.70 0.26
CA ILE A 50 -2.76 2.85 -0.93
C ILE A 50 -4.06 2.11 -1.23
N GLY A 51 -4.67 1.50 -0.22
CA GLY A 51 -5.95 0.81 -0.40
C GLY A 51 -7.12 1.74 -0.74
N GLU A 52 -7.14 2.96 -0.18
CA GLU A 52 -8.15 3.98 -0.50
C GLU A 52 -8.08 4.40 -1.96
N LEU A 53 -6.89 4.81 -2.40
CA LEU A 53 -6.64 5.28 -3.77
C LEU A 53 -6.86 4.16 -4.80
N SER A 54 -6.53 2.92 -4.47
CA SER A 54 -6.84 1.76 -5.32
C SER A 54 -8.34 1.55 -5.57
N GLY A 55 -9.20 2.10 -4.70
CA GLY A 55 -10.66 2.14 -4.90
C GLY A 55 -11.17 3.27 -5.77
N ALA A 56 -10.36 4.30 -5.97
CA ALA A 56 -10.70 5.42 -6.84
C ALA A 56 -10.31 5.19 -8.32
N LEU A 57 -9.50 4.16 -8.61
CA LEU A 57 -9.15 3.78 -9.98
C LEU A 57 -10.38 3.37 -10.78
N SER A 58 -10.39 3.73 -12.07
CA SER A 58 -11.49 3.37 -12.97
C SER A 58 -11.63 1.85 -13.15
N ALA A 59 -12.86 1.42 -13.47
CA ALA A 59 -13.14 0.04 -13.83
C ALA A 59 -12.31 -0.38 -15.05
N GLU A 60 -12.20 0.49 -16.06
CA GLU A 60 -11.39 0.24 -17.26
C GLU A 60 -9.92 -0.06 -16.90
N TYR A 61 -9.31 0.75 -16.03
CA TYR A 61 -7.92 0.55 -15.62
C TYR A 61 -7.72 -0.74 -14.82
N THR A 62 -8.59 -1.00 -13.85
CA THR A 62 -8.49 -2.20 -13.01
C THR A 62 -8.82 -3.48 -13.79
N GLU A 63 -9.67 -3.40 -14.82
CA GLU A 63 -9.98 -4.52 -15.72
C GLU A 63 -8.88 -4.78 -16.75
N SER A 64 -8.06 -3.79 -17.12
CA SER A 64 -6.90 -4.00 -17.98
C SER A 64 -5.68 -4.54 -17.23
N HIS A 65 -5.63 -4.41 -15.90
CA HIS A 65 -4.52 -4.86 -15.03
C HIS A 65 -5.01 -5.86 -13.97
N ARG A 66 -5.53 -7.01 -14.41
CA ARG A 66 -6.14 -8.04 -13.53
C ARG A 66 -5.13 -8.89 -12.77
N ASP A 67 -3.86 -8.82 -13.16
CA ASP A 67 -2.73 -9.44 -12.47
C ASP A 67 -2.48 -8.80 -11.10
N ILE A 68 -2.86 -7.52 -10.94
CA ILE A 68 -2.82 -6.84 -9.65
C ILE A 68 -4.08 -7.15 -8.84
N PRO A 69 -3.95 -7.60 -7.58
CA PRO A 69 -5.09 -7.99 -6.76
C PRO A 69 -5.80 -6.77 -6.14
N TRP A 70 -6.33 -5.86 -6.96
CA TRP A 70 -7.04 -4.65 -6.52
C TRP A 70 -8.11 -4.90 -5.44
N PRO A 71 -8.93 -5.97 -5.51
CA PRO A 71 -9.88 -6.27 -4.44
C PRO A 71 -9.22 -6.55 -3.09
N ALA A 72 -8.06 -7.23 -3.08
CA ALA A 72 -7.33 -7.54 -1.85
C ALA A 72 -6.68 -6.27 -1.26
N ILE A 73 -6.12 -5.41 -2.11
CA ILE A 73 -5.54 -4.12 -1.71
C ILE A 73 -6.60 -3.24 -1.04
N ARG A 74 -7.80 -3.15 -1.63
CA ARG A 74 -8.96 -2.47 -1.01
C ARG A 74 -9.43 -3.16 0.27
N GLY A 75 -9.42 -4.49 0.28
CA GLY A 75 -9.77 -5.29 1.45
C GLY A 75 -8.90 -4.97 2.65
N PHE A 76 -7.59 -4.80 2.46
CA PHE A 76 -6.69 -4.46 3.55
C PHE A 76 -7.01 -3.09 4.17
N ARG A 77 -7.29 -2.07 3.35
CA ARG A 77 -7.78 -0.77 3.84
C ARG A 77 -9.03 -0.93 4.71
N ASN A 78 -9.97 -1.78 4.33
CA ASN A 78 -11.20 -1.99 5.13
C ASN A 78 -10.89 -2.61 6.49
N ILE A 79 -9.97 -3.57 6.56
CA ILE A 79 -9.52 -4.16 7.82
C ILE A 79 -8.88 -3.08 8.69
N ILE A 80 -7.99 -2.25 8.14
CA ILE A 80 -7.37 -1.14 8.88
C ILE A 80 -8.43 -0.13 9.38
N ALA A 81 -9.46 0.18 8.58
CA ALA A 81 -10.48 1.17 8.94
C ALA A 81 -11.47 0.67 10.01
N HIS A 82 -11.91 -0.58 9.91
CA HIS A 82 -13.05 -1.10 10.67
C HIS A 82 -12.64 -2.10 11.75
N ASP A 83 -11.55 -2.82 11.52
CA ASP A 83 -11.10 -3.95 12.32
C ASP A 83 -9.65 -3.74 12.81
N TYR A 84 -9.25 -2.47 13.00
CA TYR A 84 -7.87 -2.09 13.36
C TYR A 84 -7.31 -2.89 14.53
N GLY A 85 -8.11 -3.03 15.60
CA GLY A 85 -7.69 -3.71 16.82
C GLY A 85 -7.44 -5.21 16.69
N VAL A 86 -7.78 -5.81 15.54
CA VAL A 86 -7.51 -7.23 15.24
C VAL A 86 -6.54 -7.41 14.08
N VAL A 87 -5.91 -6.34 13.58
CA VAL A 87 -4.86 -6.46 12.56
C VAL A 87 -3.67 -7.20 13.19
N ASP A 88 -3.34 -8.35 12.61
CA ASP A 88 -2.16 -9.12 12.99
C ASP A 88 -0.88 -8.37 12.52
N PRO A 89 0.02 -7.98 13.44
CA PRO A 89 1.21 -7.23 13.08
C PRO A 89 2.18 -7.99 12.17
N LEU A 90 2.29 -9.30 12.31
CA LEU A 90 3.16 -10.10 11.46
C LEU A 90 2.60 -10.17 10.02
N TRP A 91 1.29 -10.30 9.87
CA TRP A 91 0.65 -10.25 8.56
C TRP A 91 0.78 -8.88 7.88
N ALA A 92 0.57 -7.79 8.64
CA ALA A 92 0.77 -6.44 8.14
C ALA A 92 2.21 -6.20 7.70
N TRP A 93 3.18 -6.66 8.50
CA TRP A 93 4.61 -6.59 8.16
C TRP A 93 4.93 -7.32 6.87
N ASN A 94 4.42 -8.55 6.69
CA ASN A 94 4.61 -9.31 5.47
C ASN A 94 4.05 -8.56 4.25
N THR A 95 2.88 -7.93 4.37
CA THR A 95 2.30 -7.14 3.29
C THR A 95 3.21 -5.96 2.93
N ILE A 96 3.71 -5.25 3.94
CA ILE A 96 4.64 -4.13 3.80
C ILE A 96 5.96 -4.56 3.13
N GLN A 97 6.52 -5.71 3.50
CA GLN A 97 7.81 -6.16 3.00
C GLN A 97 7.75 -6.84 1.62
N PHE A 98 6.62 -7.46 1.27
CA PHE A 98 6.54 -8.30 0.07
C PHE A 98 5.56 -7.79 -0.98
N ASP A 99 4.43 -7.20 -0.60
CA ASP A 99 3.38 -6.84 -1.56
C ASP A 99 3.43 -5.37 -1.95
N ILE A 100 3.77 -4.47 -1.01
CA ILE A 100 3.99 -3.05 -1.33
C ILE A 100 5.14 -2.86 -2.35
N PRO A 101 6.31 -3.52 -2.23
CA PRO A 101 7.37 -3.36 -3.24
C PRO A 101 6.99 -3.90 -4.62
N LYS A 102 6.20 -4.98 -4.70
CA LYS A 102 5.68 -5.49 -5.98
C LYS A 102 4.73 -4.48 -6.63
N LEU A 103 3.86 -3.86 -5.83
CA LEU A 103 2.96 -2.81 -6.32
C LEU A 103 3.77 -1.61 -6.79
N GLN A 104 4.78 -1.16 -6.02
CA GLN A 104 5.69 -0.08 -6.40
C GLN A 104 6.33 -0.33 -7.77
N GLU A 105 6.94 -1.50 -7.96
CA GLU A 105 7.60 -1.85 -9.22
C GLU A 105 6.62 -1.85 -10.42
N PHE A 106 5.39 -2.31 -10.20
CA PHE A 106 4.34 -2.24 -11.21
C PHE A 106 3.99 -0.78 -11.55
N LEU A 107 3.74 0.07 -10.56
CA LEU A 107 3.36 1.47 -10.76
C LEU A 107 4.47 2.28 -11.45
N GLU A 108 5.74 2.00 -11.14
CA GLU A 108 6.90 2.63 -11.79
C GLU A 108 6.95 2.29 -13.29
N LYS A 109 6.66 1.03 -13.66
CA LYS A 109 6.59 0.61 -15.07
C LYS A 109 5.44 1.31 -15.79
N GLU A 110 4.27 1.40 -15.16
CA GLU A 110 3.08 2.06 -15.70
C GLU A 110 3.30 3.55 -16.00
N LEU A 111 4.13 4.24 -15.20
CA LEU A 111 4.44 5.66 -15.41
C LEU A 111 5.62 5.91 -16.36
N SER A 112 6.41 4.88 -16.63
CA SER A 112 7.56 4.95 -17.55
C SER A 112 7.21 4.54 -18.98
N ALA A 113 6.04 3.94 -19.19
CA ALA A 113 5.48 3.56 -20.50
C ALA A 113 4.73 4.72 -21.16
#